data_AF-A0A183D3H9-F1
#
_entry.id   AF-A0A183D3H9-F1
#
_cell.length_a   1.000
_cell.length_b   1.000
_cell.length_c   1.000
_cell.angle_alpha   90.00
_cell.angle_beta   90.00
_cell.angle_gamma   90.00
#
_symmetry.space_group_name_H-M   'P 1'
#
loop_
_entity.id
_entity.type
_entity.pdbx_description
1 polymer ?
#
loop_
_entity_poly.entity_id
_entity_poly.type
_entity_poly.pdbx_seq_one_letter_code
_entity_poly.pdbx_strand_id
1 'polypeptide(L)'
;MVCPKMETCSEQCFREDVLHVNSCAKKRCNIHCFDGDCPHCISVTKRIFLRICREYDVTNLPNVKFDGSCKDLFDYVLKEYVRSQTT
;
A
#
# COMPACT_ATOMS: atom_id res chain seq x y z
N MET A 1 6.20 16.13 4.92
CA MET A 1 6.43 14.89 5.71
C MET A 1 7.40 14.05 4.90
N VAL A 2 8.47 13.59 5.53
CA VAL A 2 9.54 12.84 4.86
C VAL A 2 9.23 11.35 4.97
N CYS A 3 9.47 10.58 3.90
CA CYS A 3 9.26 9.13 3.88
C CYS A 3 10.58 8.43 3.51
N PRO A 4 11.53 8.37 4.46
CA PRO A 4 12.94 8.16 4.17
C PRO A 4 13.24 6.83 3.48
N LYS A 5 12.58 5.72 3.87
CA LYS A 5 12.80 4.43 3.19
C LYS A 5 12.28 4.43 1.76
N MET A 6 11.12 5.04 1.54
CA MET A 6 10.50 5.16 0.22
C MET A 6 11.35 6.04 -0.71
N GLU A 7 11.82 7.18 -0.20
CA GLU A 7 12.70 8.11 -0.92
C GLU A 7 14.03 7.45 -1.28
N THR A 8 14.68 6.78 -0.32
CA THR A 8 15.95 6.07 -0.54
C THR A 8 15.79 4.96 -1.59
N CYS A 9 14.73 4.17 -1.50
CA CYS A 9 14.45 3.11 -2.49
C CYS A 9 14.18 3.70 -3.88
N SER A 10 13.42 4.79 -3.96
CA SER A 10 13.11 5.46 -5.23
C SER A 10 14.36 6.07 -5.87
N GLU A 11 15.28 6.60 -5.06
CA GLU A 11 16.57 7.11 -5.52
C GLU A 11 17.45 5.98 -6.10
N GLN A 12 17.44 4.80 -5.48
CA GLN A 12 18.14 3.63 -6.02
C GLN A 12 17.56 3.22 -7.38
N CYS A 13 16.23 3.16 -7.50
CA CYS A 13 15.57 2.92 -8.78
C CYS A 13 15.94 3.97 -9.85
N PHE A 14 16.06 5.24 -9.45
CA PHE A 14 16.50 6.32 -10.33
C PHE A 14 17.93 6.14 -10.83
N ARG A 15 18.85 5.74 -9.94
CA ARG A 15 20.25 5.49 -10.29
C ARG A 15 20.44 4.25 -11.17
N GLU A 16 19.59 3.24 -11.00
CA GLU A 16 19.62 2.02 -11.84
C GLU A 16 19.15 2.29 -13.27
N ASP A 17 17.97 2.90 -13.42
CA ASP A 17 17.38 3.17 -14.74
C ASP A 17 16.34 4.30 -14.67
N VAL A 18 16.76 5.50 -15.08
CA VAL A 18 15.93 6.71 -15.10
C VAL A 18 14.67 6.56 -15.97
N LEU A 19 14.71 5.75 -17.04
CA LEU A 19 13.55 5.58 -17.93
C LEU A 19 12.48 4.65 -17.33
N HIS A 20 12.86 3.78 -16.39
CA HIS A 20 11.99 2.76 -15.82
C HIS A 20 11.77 2.88 -14.30
N VAL A 21 12.06 4.05 -13.72
CA VAL A 21 11.90 4.33 -12.27
C VAL A 21 10.53 3.93 -11.75
N ASN A 22 9.47 4.27 -12.48
CA ASN A 22 8.09 3.94 -12.07
C ASN A 22 7.85 2.43 -11.96
N SER A 23 8.45 1.63 -12.86
CA SER A 23 8.33 0.18 -12.83
C SER A 23 9.09 -0.40 -11.64
N CYS A 24 10.32 0.06 -11.43
CA CYS A 24 11.15 -0.34 -10.28
C CYS A 24 10.49 0.03 -8.94
N ALA A 25 10.06 1.28 -8.77
CA ALA A 25 9.47 1.78 -7.54
C ALA A 25 8.17 1.05 -7.18
N LYS A 26 7.30 0.79 -8.17
CA LYS A 26 6.08 -0.01 -7.97
C LYS A 26 6.38 -1.42 -7.47
N LYS A 27 7.44 -2.04 -7.99
CA LYS A 27 7.80 -3.41 -7.65
C LYS A 27 8.53 -3.52 -6.31
N ARG A 28 9.39 -2.56 -5.99
CA ARG A 28 10.34 -2.67 -4.85
C ARG A 28 10.01 -1.73 -3.68
N CYS A 29 9.54 -0.52 -3.95
CA CYS A 29 9.48 0.54 -2.95
C CYS A 29 8.13 0.66 -2.27
N ASN A 30 7.04 0.20 -2.90
CA ASN A 30 5.67 0.32 -2.38
C ASN A 30 5.50 -0.21 -0.94
N ILE A 31 6.27 -1.23 -0.52
CA ILE A 31 6.23 -1.71 0.86
C ILE A 31 6.57 -0.62 1.89
N HIS A 32 7.47 0.32 1.58
CA HIS A 32 7.85 1.41 2.47
C HIS A 32 6.75 2.46 2.65
N CYS A 33 5.72 2.43 1.81
CA CYS A 33 4.50 3.17 2.08
C CYS A 33 3.72 2.55 3.26
N PHE A 34 3.85 1.25 3.49
CA PHE A 34 2.93 0.44 4.30
C PHE A 34 3.57 -0.19 5.55
N ASP A 35 4.90 -0.20 5.65
CA ASP A 35 5.67 -0.73 6.79
C ASP A 35 5.69 0.20 8.02
N GLY A 36 4.92 1.29 7.99
CA GLY A 36 4.80 2.28 9.07
C GLY A 36 5.74 3.47 8.97
N ASP A 37 6.67 3.50 7.99
CA ASP A 37 7.66 4.58 7.82
C ASP A 37 7.04 5.89 7.27
N CYS A 38 5.90 5.79 6.58
CA CYS A 38 5.30 6.91 5.85
C CYS A 38 3.80 7.11 6.16
N PRO A 39 3.42 7.75 7.28
CA PRO A 39 2.01 7.94 7.68
C PRO A 39 1.16 8.67 6.64
N HIS A 40 1.78 9.58 5.88
CA HIS A 40 1.09 10.32 4.83
C HIS A 40 0.64 9.40 3.68
N CYS A 41 1.52 8.51 3.22
CA CYS A 41 1.22 7.57 2.14
C CYS A 41 0.13 6.56 2.54
N ILE A 42 0.20 6.04 3.78
CA ILE A 42 -0.87 5.20 4.35
C ILE A 42 -2.19 5.95 4.39
N SER A 43 -2.19 7.22 4.82
CA SER A 43 -3.41 8.03 4.91
C SER A 43 -4.11 8.22 3.57
N VAL A 44 -3.35 8.53 2.51
CA VAL A 44 -3.89 8.69 1.16
C VAL A 44 -4.47 7.36 0.65
N THR A 45 -3.71 6.27 0.79
CA THR A 45 -4.17 4.94 0.37
C THR A 45 -5.42 4.52 1.13
N LYS A 46 -5.48 4.76 2.44
CA LYS A 46 -6.63 4.45 3.30
C LYS A 46 -7.87 5.21 2.83
N ARG A 47 -7.76 6.48 2.46
CA ARG A 47 -8.90 7.27 1.95
C ARG A 47 -9.46 6.69 0.64
N ILE A 48 -8.58 6.35 -0.30
CA ILE A 48 -8.98 5.77 -1.59
C ILE A 48 -9.65 4.41 -1.38
N PHE A 49 -9.01 3.53 -0.59
CA PHE A 49 -9.53 2.20 -0.28
C PHE A 49 -10.90 2.28 0.39
N LEU A 50 -11.06 3.11 1.42
CA LEU A 50 -12.33 3.24 2.14
C LEU A 50 -13.45 3.75 1.25
N ARG A 51 -13.15 4.64 0.30
CA ARG A 51 -14.14 5.10 -0.68
C ARG A 51 -14.61 3.94 -1.56
N ILE A 52 -13.68 3.24 -2.20
CA ILE A 52 -13.99 2.11 -3.09
C ILE A 52 -14.72 1.00 -2.31
N CYS A 53 -14.23 0.65 -1.13
CA CYS A 53 -14.82 -0.41 -0.32
C CYS A 53 -16.30 -0.14 0.01
N ARG A 54 -16.63 1.10 0.34
CA ARG A 54 -18.02 1.49 0.65
C ARG A 54 -18.88 1.62 -0.60
N GLU A 55 -18.33 2.17 -1.68
CA GLU A 55 -19.04 2.39 -2.94
C GLU A 55 -19.47 1.07 -3.59
N TYR A 56 -18.62 0.03 -3.48
CA TYR A 56 -18.87 -1.29 -4.06
C TYR A 56 -19.27 -2.36 -3.05
N ASP A 57 -19.57 -1.96 -1.81
CA ASP A 57 -19.94 -2.85 -0.70
C ASP A 57 -19.02 -4.09 -0.58
N VAL A 58 -17.71 -3.84 -0.64
CA VAL A 58 -16.68 -4.88 -0.85
C VAL A 58 -16.74 -5.97 0.22
N THR A 59 -17.09 -5.63 1.46
CA THR A 59 -17.20 -6.58 2.58
C THR A 59 -18.30 -7.63 2.37
N ASN A 60 -19.29 -7.35 1.52
CA ASN A 60 -20.41 -8.25 1.22
C ASN A 60 -20.28 -8.94 -0.15
N LEU A 61 -19.16 -8.77 -0.86
CA LEU A 61 -18.93 -9.47 -2.12
C LEU A 61 -18.85 -11.00 -1.89
N PRO A 62 -19.38 -11.84 -2.79
CA PRO A 62 -19.46 -13.29 -2.59
C PRO A 62 -18.12 -13.98 -2.31
N ASN A 63 -17.03 -13.42 -2.83
CA ASN A 63 -15.67 -13.91 -2.69
C ASN A 63 -14.87 -13.24 -1.57
N VAL A 64 -15.48 -12.31 -0.83
CA VAL A 64 -14.87 -11.62 0.31
C VAL A 64 -15.44 -12.20 1.59
N LYS A 65 -14.74 -13.18 2.17
CA LYS A 65 -15.08 -13.77 3.47
C LYS A 65 -14.47 -12.94 4.60
N PHE A 66 -15.01 -11.74 4.82
CA PHE A 66 -14.53 -10.84 5.87
C PHE A 66 -15.70 -10.29 6.67
N ASP A 67 -15.72 -10.59 7.97
CA ASP A 67 -16.71 -10.04 8.90
C ASP A 67 -16.10 -8.82 9.60
N GLY A 68 -16.59 -7.62 9.24
CA GLY A 68 -16.08 -6.36 9.76
C GLY A 68 -16.33 -5.18 8.85
N SER A 69 -15.86 -4.00 9.24
CA SER A 69 -16.00 -2.78 8.44
C SER A 69 -14.93 -2.65 7.35
N CYS A 70 -15.14 -1.77 6.38
CA CYS A 70 -14.11 -1.40 5.41
C CYS A 70 -12.79 -0.91 6.03
N LYS A 71 -12.84 -0.34 7.24
CA LYS A 71 -11.63 0.05 7.97
C LYS A 71 -10.87 -1.16 8.46
N ASP A 72 -11.58 -2.13 9.02
CA ASP A 72 -11.00 -3.38 9.51
C ASP A 72 -10.42 -4.19 8.33
N LEU A 73 -11.13 -4.21 7.20
CA LEU A 73 -10.65 -4.85 5.97
C LEU A 73 -9.37 -4.19 5.46
N PHE A 74 -9.28 -2.85 5.48
CA PHE A 74 -8.05 -2.15 5.09
C PHE A 74 -6.89 -2.54 6.00
N ASP A 75 -7.10 -2.48 7.32
CA ASP A 75 -6.04 -2.77 8.30
C ASP A 75 -5.59 -4.25 8.20
N TYR A 76 -6.51 -5.17 7.91
CA TYR A 76 -6.21 -6.58 7.61
C TYR A 76 -5.40 -6.75 6.31
N VAL A 77 -5.86 -6.20 5.19
CA VAL A 77 -5.19 -6.30 3.88
C VAL A 77 -3.80 -5.68 3.93
N LEU A 78 -3.64 -4.56 4.63
CA LEU A 78 -2.36 -3.89 4.80
C LEU A 78 -1.35 -4.79 5.53
N LYS A 79 -1.79 -5.44 6.61
CA LYS A 79 -0.95 -6.39 7.37
C LYS A 79 -0.53 -7.58 6.52
N GLU A 80 -1.46 -8.17 5.77
CA GLU A 80 -1.17 -9.29 4.87
C GLU A 80 -0.23 -8.88 3.72
N TYR A 81 -0.42 -7.69 3.16
CA TYR A 81 0.45 -7.15 2.12
C TYR A 81 1.90 -7.03 2.62
N VAL A 82 2.12 -6.39 3.78
CA VAL A 82 3.46 -6.25 4.36
C VAL A 82 4.06 -7.64 4.65
N ARG A 83 3.29 -8.57 5.22
CA ARG A 83 3.73 -9.94 5.49
C ARG A 83 4.18 -10.70 4.24
N SER A 84 3.48 -10.52 3.12
CA SER A 84 3.78 -11.20 1.85
C SER A 84 5.07 -10.74 1.17
N GLN A 85 5.60 -9.59 1.58
CA GLN A 85 6.82 -9.01 1.02
C GLN A 85 8.06 -9.28 1.90
N THR A 86 7.85 -9.73 3.14
CA THR A 86 8.91 -10.10 4.09
C THR A 86 9.20 -11.60 4.11
N THR A 87 8.45 -12.40 3.34
CA THR A 87 8.58 -13.86 3.21
C THR A 87 9.16 -14.20 1.85
#